data_AF-A0A7L2SRS2-F1
#
_entry.id   AF-A0A7L2SRS2-F1
#
_cell.length_a   1.000
_cell.length_b   1.000
_cell.length_c   1.000
_cell.angle_alpha   90.00
_cell.angle_beta   90.00
_cell.angle_gamma   90.00
#
_symmetry.space_group_name_H-M   'P 1'
#
loop_
_entity.id
_entity.type
_entity.pdbx_description
1 polymer ?
#
loop_
_entity_poly.entity_id
_entity_poly.type
_entity_poly.pdbx_seq_one_letter_code
_entity_poly.pdbx_strand_id
1 'polypeptide(L)' 'YGILLWETFSFGRAPYPKLALKEVTELLEQGYRMDPPEGCPPTVYALMKSC' A
#
# COMPACT_ATOMS: atom_id res chain seq x y z
N TYR A 1 -4.45 -1.87 -8.90
CA TYR A 1 -3.79 -3.17 -8.60
C TYR A 1 -2.73 -3.10 -7.51
N GLY A 2 -2.09 -1.96 -7.25
CA GLY A 2 -1.04 -1.85 -6.23
C GLY A 2 -1.44 -2.30 -4.83
N ILE A 3 -2.67 -2.01 -4.38
CA ILE A 3 -3.16 -2.44 -3.05
C ILE A 3 -3.25 -3.97 -2.93
N LEU A 4 -3.76 -4.67 -3.95
CA LEU A 4 -3.85 -6.14 -3.94
C LEU A 4 -2.46 -6.79 -3.89
N LEU A 5 -1.51 -6.23 -4.65
CA LEU A 5 -0.12 -6.67 -4.60
C LEU A 5 0.44 -6.47 -3.20
N TRP A 6 0.25 -5.29 -2.60
CA TRP A 6 0.67 -5.03 -1.21
C TRP A 6 0.06 -6.04 -0.23
N GLU A 7 -1.22 -6.35 -0.36
CA GLU A 7 -1.92 -7.35 0.45
C GLU A 7 -1.30 -8.75 0.31
N THR A 8 -0.94 -9.13 -0.92
CA THR A 8 -0.34 -10.44 -1.21
C THR A 8 1.06 -10.55 -0.58
N PHE A 9 1.89 -9.52 -0.71
CA PHE A 9 3.25 -9.49 -0.16
C PHE A 9 3.27 -9.30 1.36
N SER A 10 2.25 -8.68 1.93
CA SER A 10 2.10 -8.53 3.37
C SER A 10 1.45 -9.74 4.05
N PHE A 11 1.32 -10.87 3.34
CA PHE A 11 0.68 -12.11 3.80
C PHE A 11 -0.79 -11.91 4.24
N GLY A 12 -1.54 -11.09 3.49
CA GLY A 12 -2.95 -10.80 3.75
C GLY A 12 -3.19 -9.81 4.89
N ARG A 13 -2.23 -8.94 5.19
CA ARG A 13 -2.49 -7.84 6.13
C ARG A 13 -3.41 -6.82 5.49
N ALA A 14 -4.25 -6.21 6.31
CA ALA A 14 -5.11 -5.12 5.87
C ALA A 14 -4.24 -3.93 5.40
N PRO A 15 -4.48 -3.40 4.19
CA PRO A 15 -3.82 -2.17 3.74
C PRO A 15 -4.20 -1.02 4.67
N TYR A 16 -3.20 -0.18 5.01
CA TYR A 16 -3.34 0.93 5.97
C TYR A 16 -3.88 0.48 7.35
N PRO A 17 -3.16 -0.43 8.05
CA PRO A 17 -3.59 -0.88 9.36
C PRO A 17 -3.66 0.33 10.31
N LYS A 18 -4.76 0.45 11.05
CA LYS A 18 -5.04 1.52 12.04
C LYS A 18 -5.53 2.86 11.47
N LEU A 19 -5.75 2.98 10.17
CA LEU A 19 -6.35 4.18 9.57
C LEU A 19 -7.81 3.91 9.20
N ALA A 20 -8.70 4.86 9.49
CA ALA A 20 -10.06 4.80 8.98
C ALA A 20 -10.07 5.02 7.46
N LEU A 21 -11.04 4.44 6.75
CA LEU A 21 -11.19 4.63 5.29
C LEU A 21 -11.17 6.11 4.88
N LYS A 22 -11.77 6.98 5.71
CA LYS A 22 -11.76 8.45 5.52
C LYS A 22 -10.36 9.05 5.57
N GLU A 23 -9.57 8.66 6.56
CA GLU A 23 -8.19 9.13 6.71
C GLU A 23 -7.31 8.63 5.58
N VAL A 24 -7.53 7.40 5.11
CA VAL A 24 -6.84 6.84 3.95
C VAL A 24 -7.11 7.69 2.72
N THR A 25 -8.36 8.09 2.45
CA THR A 25 -8.66 9.00 1.33
C THR A 25 -7.94 10.34 1.45
N GLU A 26 -7.97 10.99 2.62
CA GLU A 26 -7.27 12.28 2.82
C GLU A 26 -5.76 12.14 2.62
N LEU A 27 -5.16 11.07 3.13
CA LEU A 27 -3.74 10.78 2.93
C LEU A 27 -3.41 10.52 1.46
N LEU A 28 -4.25 9.78 0.75
CA LEU A 28 -4.08 9.54 -0.69
C LEU A 28 -4.18 10.85 -1.49
N GLU A 29 -5.07 11.77 -1.10
CA GLU A 29 -5.20 13.11 -1.69
C GLU A 29 -3.99 14.01 -1.39
N GLN A 30 -3.39 13.87 -0.20
CA GLN A 30 -2.13 14.52 0.17
C GLN A 30 -0.91 13.91 -0.54
N GLY A 31 -1.09 12.84 -1.32
CA GLY A 31 -0.01 12.14 -2.02
C GLY A 31 0.75 11.13 -1.16
N TYR A 32 0.27 10.87 0.07
CA TYR A 32 0.82 9.80 0.89
C TYR A 32 0.53 8.43 0.24
N ARG A 33 1.52 7.55 0.30
CA ARG A 33 1.44 6.17 -0.17
C ARG A 33 2.11 5.29 0.86
N MET A 34 1.54 4.11 1.09
CA MET A 34 2.09 3.16 2.04
C MET A 34 3.52 2.75 1.69
N ASP A 35 4.30 2.48 2.73
CA ASP A 35 5.62 1.88 2.63
C ASP A 35 5.56 0.42 2.12
N PRO A 36 6.63 -0.06 1.48
CA PRO A 36 6.68 -1.43 1.01
C PRO A 36 6.61 -2.40 2.20
N PRO A 37 5.89 -3.53 2.06
CA PRO A 37 5.85 -4.56 3.09
C PRO A 37 7.21 -5.26 3.22
N GLU A 38 7.46 -5.86 4.39
CA GLU A 38 8.72 -6.54 4.70
C GLU A 38 8.92 -7.73 3.76
N GLY A 39 10.04 -7.75 3.02
CA GLY A 39 10.31 -8.77 2.00
C GLY A 39 9.76 -8.46 0.60
N CYS A 40 9.13 -7.29 0.39
CA CYS A 40 8.69 -6.87 -0.94
C CYS A 40 9.88 -6.44 -1.82
N PRO A 41 10.06 -7.02 -3.02
CA PRO A 41 11.10 -6.59 -3.93
C PRO A 41 10.87 -5.14 -4.39
N PRO A 42 11.93 -4.33 -4.56
CA PRO A 42 11.81 -2.94 -5.01
C PRO A 42 11.13 -2.80 -6.38
N THR A 43 11.25 -3.81 -7.25
CA THR A 43 10.55 -3.87 -8.55
C THR A 43 9.04 -3.98 -8.38
N VAL A 44 8.57 -4.77 -7.43
CA VAL A 44 7.14 -4.90 -7.12
C VAL A 44 6.64 -3.61 -6.50
N TYR A 45 7.39 -2.98 -5.59
CA TYR A 45 7.01 -1.70 -5.02
C TYR A 45 6.95 -0.57 -6.07
N ALA A 46 7.89 -0.54 -7.01
CA ALA A 46 7.83 0.36 -8.16
C ALA A 46 6.57 0.10 -9.00
N LEU A 47 6.20 -1.16 -9.21
CA LEU A 47 4.98 -1.53 -9.91
C LEU A 47 3.72 -1.11 -9.13
N MET A 48 3.72 -1.25 -7.79
CA MET A 48 2.65 -0.77 -6.92
C MET A 48 2.50 0.75 -6.99
N LYS A 49 3.60 1.51 -7.10
CA LYS A 49 3.57 2.97 -7.29
C LYS A 49 3.14 3.39 -8.70
N SER A 50 3.42 2.56 -9.70
CA SER A 50 3.04 2.84 -11.10
C SER A 50 1.57 2.53 -11.41
N CYS A 51 0.89 1.80 -10.51
CA CYS A 51 -0.55 1.50 -10.57
C CYS A 51 -1.38 2.58 -9.90
#